data_AF-D3SXS4-F1
#
_entry.id   AF-D3SXS4-F1
#
_cell.length_a   1.000
_cell.length_b   1.000
_cell.length_c   1.000
_cell.angle_alpha   90.00
_cell.angle_beta   90.00
_cell.angle_gamma   90.00
#
_symmetry.space_group_name_H-M   'P 1'
#
loop_
_entity.id
_entity.type
_entity.pdbx_description
1 polymer ?
#
loop_
_entity_poly.entity_id
_entity_poly.type
_entity_poly.pdbx_seq_one_letter_code
_entity_poly.pdbx_strand_id
1 'polypeptide(L)' 'MSMRDAEKIATYERYRAGDITEDEVRERLGDDVIDGMREDREAFEEAVDMCDTSDFLQDDEG' A
#
# COMPACT_ATOMS: atom_id res chain seq x y z
N MET A 1 16.03 -1.97 -0.94
CA MET A 1 15.15 -1.45 0.14
C MET A 1 16.02 -0.97 1.28
N SER A 2 15.85 0.28 1.72
CA SER A 2 16.51 0.76 2.94
C SER A 2 15.83 0.14 4.15
N MET A 3 16.55 -0.07 5.26
CA MET A 3 15.95 -0.53 6.52
C MET A 3 14.78 0.38 6.97
N ARG A 4 14.84 1.68 6.64
CA ARG A 4 13.74 2.62 6.90
C ARG A 4 12.49 2.32 6.09
N ASP A 5 12.62 1.92 4.83
CA ASP A 5 11.46 1.59 4.01
C ASP A 5 10.75 0.34 4.55
N ALA A 6 11.53 -0.67 4.97
CA ALA A 6 10.99 -1.87 5.59
C ALA A 6 10.24 -1.58 6.90
N GLU A 7 10.77 -0.67 7.74
CA GLU A 7 10.11 -0.24 8.97
C GLU A 7 8.79 0.52 8.70
N LYS A 8 8.79 1.38 7.68
CA LYS A 8 7.57 2.09 7.23
C LYS A 8 6.50 1.11 6.79
N ILE A 9 6.87 0.13 5.95
CA ILE A 9 5.96 -0.91 5.45
C ILE A 9 5.39 -1.73 6.62
N ALA A 10 6.24 -2.24 7.51
CA ALA A 10 5.81 -3.05 8.64
C ALA A 10 4.88 -2.29 9.60
N THR A 11 5.13 -1.00 9.80
CA THR A 11 4.30 -0.13 10.63
C THR A 11 2.93 0.10 9.97
N TYR A 12 2.90 0.38 8.68
CA TYR A 12 1.64 0.54 7.93
C TYR A 12 0.82 -0.76 7.88
N GLU A 13 1.46 -1.92 7.76
CA GLU A 13 0.78 -3.22 7.80
C GLU A 13 0.09 -3.49 9.14
N ARG A 14 0.71 -3.10 10.26
CA ARG A 14 0.06 -3.17 11.58
C ARG A 14 -1.15 -2.26 11.68
N TYR A 15 -1.07 -1.05 11.13
CA TYR A 15 -2.23 -0.16 11.08
C TYR A 15 -3.37 -0.77 10.26
N ARG A 16 -3.05 -1.32 9.09
CA ARG A 16 -4.03 -2.02 8.25
C ARG A 16 -4.66 -3.23 8.96
N ALA A 17 -3.88 -3.96 9.76
CA ALA A 17 -4.36 -5.09 10.54
C ALA A 17 -5.22 -4.65 11.75
N GLY A 18 -5.28 -3.35 12.06
CA GLY A 18 -5.95 -2.82 13.25
C GLY A 18 -5.18 -3.04 14.54
N ASP A 19 -3.87 -3.36 14.44
CA ASP A 19 -2.98 -3.64 15.57
C ASP A 19 -2.52 -2.35 16.27
N ILE A 20 -2.49 -1.24 15.51
CA ILE A 20 -2.20 0.12 15.99
C ILE A 20 -3.19 1.11 15.38
N THR A 21 -3.40 2.22 16.06
CA THR A 21 -4.32 3.29 15.62
C THR A 21 -3.68 4.24 14.60
N GLU A 22 -4.52 5.00 13.89
CA GLU A 22 -4.05 6.01 12.93
C GLU A 22 -3.16 7.07 13.60
N ASP A 23 -3.49 7.44 14.85
CA ASP A 23 -2.73 8.42 15.64
C ASP A 23 -1.31 7.91 15.97
N GLU A 24 -1.20 6.65 16.40
CA GLU A 24 0.10 6.00 16.67
C GLU A 24 0.97 5.88 15.42
N VAL A 25 0.32 5.67 14.27
CA VAL A 25 1.00 5.60 12.99
C VAL A 25 1.48 6.97 12.53
N ARG A 26 0.67 8.01 12.69
CA ARG A 26 1.04 9.39 12.35
C ARG A 26 2.16 9.89 13.26
N GLU A 27 2.19 9.50 14.53
CA GLU A 27 3.29 9.81 15.44
C GLU A 27 4.62 9.17 14.98
N ARG A 28 4.57 7.93 14.49
CA ARG A 28 5.77 7.19 14.05
C ARG A 28 6.27 7.55 12.67
N LEU A 29 5.36 7.64 11.69
CA LEU A 29 5.69 7.78 10.28
C LEU A 29 5.57 9.23 9.81
N GLY A 30 4.82 10.06 10.53
CA GLY A 30 4.46 11.41 10.13
C GLY A 30 3.21 11.43 9.24
N ASP A 31 2.46 12.52 9.33
CA ASP A 31 1.21 12.74 8.57
C ASP A 31 1.44 12.64 7.06
N ASP A 32 2.53 13.25 6.56
CA ASP A 32 2.92 13.29 5.15
C ASP A 32 3.17 11.90 4.54
N VAL A 33 3.76 10.99 5.31
CA VAL A 33 4.03 9.62 4.86
C VAL A 33 2.72 8.82 4.76
N ILE A 34 1.75 9.11 5.62
CA ILE A 34 0.46 8.41 5.63
C ILE A 34 -0.45 8.90 4.53
N ASP A 35 -0.50 10.21 4.30
CA ASP A 35 -1.24 10.78 3.18
C ASP A 35 -0.66 10.26 1.84
N GLY A 36 0.68 10.29 1.68
CA GLY A 36 1.34 9.77 0.49
C GLY A 36 1.10 8.27 0.27
N MET A 37 1.22 7.43 1.31
CA MET A 37 0.94 5.99 1.19
C MET A 37 -0.52 5.69 0.86
N ARG A 38 -1.44 6.55 1.32
CA ARG A 38 -2.86 6.42 1.00
C ARG A 38 -3.11 6.76 -0.47
N GLU A 39 -2.52 7.85 -0.97
CA GLU A 39 -2.60 8.24 -2.38
C GLU A 39 -1.99 7.17 -3.30
N ASP A 40 -0.79 6.68 -2.98
CA ASP A 40 -0.14 5.56 -3.70
C ASP A 40 -1.03 4.32 -3.73
N ARG A 41 -1.69 4.00 -2.61
CA ARG A 41 -2.60 2.86 -2.52
C ARG A 41 -3.86 3.07 -3.36
N GLU A 42 -4.51 4.23 -3.27
CA GLU A 42 -5.71 4.53 -4.05
C GLU A 42 -5.40 4.47 -5.55
N ALA A 43 -4.25 5.02 -5.97
CA ALA A 43 -3.76 4.91 -7.34
C ALA A 43 -3.46 3.47 -7.76
N PHE A 44 -2.87 2.66 -6.87
CA PHE A 44 -2.61 1.24 -7.14
C PHE A 44 -3.90 0.42 -7.22
N GLU A 45 -4.85 0.65 -6.30
CA GLU A 45 -6.14 -0.04 -6.27
C GLU A 45 -6.98 0.33 -7.51
N GLU A 46 -7.00 1.60 -7.90
CA GLU A 46 -7.61 2.06 -9.16
C GLU A 46 -6.93 1.43 -10.38
N ALA A 47 -5.60 1.39 -10.42
CA ALA A 47 -4.86 0.75 -11.50
C ALA A 47 -5.12 -0.77 -11.56
N VAL A 48 -5.26 -1.45 -10.42
CA VAL A 48 -5.59 -2.88 -10.34
C VAL A 48 -7.05 -3.14 -10.74
N ASP A 49 -7.99 -2.27 -10.34
CA ASP A 49 -9.40 -2.40 -10.71
C ASP A 49 -9.61 -2.13 -12.22
N MET A 50 -8.86 -1.18 -12.78
CA MET A 50 -8.84 -0.93 -14.23
C MET A 50 -8.07 -1.99 -15.03
N CYS A 51 -7.05 -2.61 -14.43
CA CYS A 51 -6.29 -3.67 -15.05
C CYS A 51 -6.97 -5.00 -14.71
N ASP A 52 -8.00 -5.35 -15.48
CA ASP A 52 -8.59 -6.68 -15.47
C ASP A 52 -7.47 -7.68 -15.80
N THR A 53 -6.79 -8.20 -14.78
CA THR A 53 -5.62 -9.11 -14.92
C THR A 53 -5.96 -10.39 -15.70
N SER A 54 -7.25 -10.60 -16.00
CA SER A 54 -7.76 -11.57 -16.96
C SER A 54 -7.22 -11.37 -18.38
N ASP A 55 -6.91 -10.14 -18.80
CA ASP A 55 -6.34 -9.83 -20.12
C ASP A 55 -4.90 -10.36 -20.23
N PHE A 56 -4.14 -10.34 -19.13
CA PHE A 56 -2.78 -10.89 -19.04
C PHE A 56 -2.74 -12.44 -19.08
N LEU A 57 -3.86 -13.11 -18.86
CA LEU A 57 -3.99 -14.57 -18.87
C LEU A 57 -4.58 -15.11 -20.19
N GLN A 58 -4.95 -14.24 -21.14
CA GLN A 58 -5.55 -14.65 -22.42
C GLN A 58 -4.55 -14.94 -23.56
N ASP A 59 -3.24 -14.73 -23.36
CA ASP A 59 -2.22 -14.91 -24.41
C ASP A 59 -1.37 -16.21 -24.27
N ASP A 60 -1.78 -17.18 -23.46
CA ASP A 60 -1.14 -18.52 -23.36
C ASP A 60 -2.09 -19.63 -23.88
N GLU A 61 -2.74 -19.40 -25.02
CA GLU A 61 -3.34 -20.50 -25.81
C GLU A 61 -3.26 -20.16 -27.31
N GLY A 62 -2.12 -20.49 -27.93
CA GLY A 62 -1.86 -20.34 -29.37
C GLY A 62 -0.65 -21.12 -29.86
#